data_AF-A0A225UQH3-F1
#
_entry.id   AF-A0A225UQH3-F1
#
_cell.length_a   1.000
_cell.length_b   1.000
_cell.length_c   1.000
_cell.angle_alpha   90.00
_cell.angle_beta   90.00
_cell.angle_gamma   90.00
#
_symmetry.space_group_name_H-M   'P 1'
#
loop_
_entity.id
_entity.type
_entity.pdbx_description
1 polymer ?
#
loop_
_entity_poly.entity_id
_entity_poly.type
_entity_poly.pdbx_seq_one_letter_code
_entity_poly.pdbx_strand_id
1 'polypeptide(L)' 'MELADYAHELAFLSDLTEPSSTVVDYTGSNVVSESLGEDEQRKLVEVLQRHEGIMIASGNALPPPATA' A
#
# COMPACT_ATOMS: atom_id res chain seq x y z
N MET A 1 30.70 -20.67 -14.34
CA MET A 1 29.73 -19.62 -14.02
C MET A 1 29.46 -19.75 -12.54
N GLU A 2 30.09 -18.87 -11.77
CA GLU A 2 29.97 -18.89 -10.31
C GLU A 2 28.75 -18.05 -9.89
N LEU A 3 28.18 -18.36 -8.73
CA LEU A 3 27.06 -17.58 -8.19
C LEU A 3 27.42 -16.08 -8.02
N ALA A 4 28.71 -15.79 -7.83
CA ALA A 4 29.25 -14.43 -7.69
C ALA A 4 29.11 -13.59 -8.96
N ASP A 5 29.10 -14.21 -10.14
CA ASP A 5 28.91 -13.50 -11.41
C ASP A 5 27.49 -12.91 -11.49
N TYR A 6 26.49 -13.56 -10.87
CA TYR A 6 25.11 -13.07 -10.84
C TYR A 6 24.87 -11.93 -9.85
N ALA A 7 25.81 -11.62 -8.96
CA ALA A 7 25.63 -10.56 -7.97
C ALA A 7 25.47 -9.19 -8.64
N HIS A 8 26.16 -8.95 -9.76
CA HIS A 8 26.02 -7.70 -10.52
C HIS A 8 24.63 -7.57 -11.17
N GLU A 9 23.97 -8.68 -11.49
CA GLU A 9 22.62 -8.68 -12.05
C GLU A 9 21.59 -8.32 -10.99
N LEU A 10 21.88 -8.53 -9.70
CA LEU A 10 20.97 -8.19 -8.61
C LEU A 10 21.26 -6.81 -8.00
N ALA A 11 22.31 -6.11 -8.46
CA ALA A 11 22.70 -4.79 -7.94
C ALA A 11 21.67 -3.68 -8.25
N PHE A 12 20.71 -3.91 -9.14
CA PHE A 12 19.60 -2.97 -9.42
C PHE A 12 18.42 -3.13 -8.46
N LEU A 13 18.34 -4.24 -7.73
CA LEU A 13 17.26 -4.45 -6.79
C LEU A 13 17.46 -3.49 -5.62
N SER A 14 16.49 -2.61 -5.43
CA SER A 14 16.38 -1.85 -4.18
C SER A 14 16.43 -2.83 -3.01
N ASP A 15 17.08 -2.42 -1.92
CA ASP A 15 17.15 -3.24 -0.73
C ASP A 15 15.73 -3.58 -0.23
N LEU A 16 15.33 -4.83 -0.40
CA LEU A 16 14.00 -5.32 0.00
C LEU A 16 13.85 -5.38 1.53
N THR A 17 14.92 -5.11 2.28
CA THR A 17 14.86 -4.96 3.74
C THR A 17 14.49 -3.55 4.17
N GLU A 18 14.50 -2.57 3.26
CA GLU A 18 13.96 -1.24 3.55
C GLU A 18 12.42 -1.31 3.58
N PRO A 19 11.78 -1.01 4.72
CA PRO A 19 10.33 -0.98 4.77
C PRO A 19 9.85 0.11 3.81
N SER A 20 9.11 -0.29 2.78
CA SER A 20 8.35 0.66 1.96
C SER A 20 7.45 1.45 2.90
N SER A 21 7.80 2.71 3.16
CA SER A 21 7.08 3.63 4.05
C SER A 21 5.83 4.17 3.37
N THR A 22 5.06 3.27 2.75
CA THR A 22 3.78 3.61 2.14
C THR A 22 2.76 3.67 3.26
N VAL A 23 2.38 4.88 3.67
CA VAL A 23 1.33 5.10 4.68
C VAL A 23 -0.01 5.25 3.98
N VAL A 24 -1.02 4.51 4.42
CA VAL A 24 -2.37 4.59 3.87
C VAL A 24 -3.17 5.70 4.55
N ASP A 25 -3.65 6.67 3.78
CA ASP A 25 -4.51 7.74 4.28
C ASP A 25 -5.99 7.31 4.33
N TYR A 26 -6.44 6.90 5.52
CA TYR A 26 -7.84 6.52 5.76
C TYR A 26 -8.80 7.72 5.85
N THR A 27 -8.28 8.93 5.85
CA THR A 27 -9.09 10.17 5.85
C THR A 27 -9.30 10.73 4.44
N GLY A 28 -8.64 10.14 3.44
CA GLY A 28 -8.78 10.53 2.05
C GLY A 28 -10.19 10.30 1.49
N SER A 29 -10.54 11.06 0.45
CA SER A 29 -11.85 10.97 -0.22
C SER A 29 -12.12 9.62 -0.90
N ASN A 30 -11.11 8.78 -1.07
CA ASN A 30 -11.27 7.40 -1.56
C ASN A 30 -11.79 6.44 -0.46
N VAL A 31 -11.73 6.86 0.81
CA VAL A 31 -12.20 6.08 1.97
C VAL A 31 -13.42 6.71 2.59
N VAL A 32 -13.43 8.04 2.72
CA VAL A 32 -14.56 8.78 3.31
C VAL A 32 -15.65 8.96 2.25
N SER A 33 -16.83 8.39 2.52
CA SER A 33 -18.02 8.57 1.67
C SER A 33 -19.18 9.17 2.46
N GLU A 34 -19.79 10.24 1.92
CA GLU A 34 -21.00 10.85 2.49
C GLU A 34 -22.22 9.92 2.42
N SER A 35 -22.17 8.88 1.59
CA SER A 35 -23.25 7.91 1.43
C SER A 35 -23.25 6.81 2.49
N LEU A 36 -22.15 6.63 3.23
CA LEU A 36 -22.02 5.59 4.24
C LEU A 36 -22.44 6.11 5.60
N GLY A 37 -23.14 5.29 6.37
CA GLY A 37 -23.38 5.58 7.79
C GLY A 37 -22.07 5.55 8.59
N GLU A 38 -22.02 6.22 9.76
CA GLU A 38 -20.81 6.26 10.60
C GLU A 38 -20.31 4.85 10.97
N ASP A 39 -21.21 3.92 11.25
CA ASP A 39 -20.87 2.54 11.62
C ASP A 39 -20.25 1.77 10.44
N GLU A 40 -20.78 1.99 9.23
CA GLU A 40 -20.27 1.37 8.00
C GLU A 40 -18.90 1.93 7.64
N GLN A 41 -18.72 3.25 7.79
CA GLN A 41 -17.46 3.94 7.59
C GLN A 41 -16.38 3.41 8.55
N ARG A 42 -16.69 3.23 9.84
CA ARG A 42 -15.75 2.65 10.80
C ARG A 42 -15.36 1.23 10.45
N LYS A 43 -16.33 0.41 10.03
CA LYS A 43 -16.08 -0.98 9.62
C LYS A 43 -15.21 -1.06 8.37
N LEU A 44 -15.41 -0.17 7.40
CA LEU A 44 -14.57 -0.07 6.21
C LEU A 44 -13.12 0.24 6.59
N VAL A 45 -12.90 1.25 7.43
CA VAL A 45 -11.55 1.63 7.89
C VAL A 45 -10.88 0.47 8.62
N GLU A 46 -11.61 -0.25 9.48
CA GLU A 46 -11.07 -1.43 10.19
C GLU A 46 -10.60 -2.53 9.22
N VAL A 47 -11.40 -2.82 8.18
CA VAL A 47 -11.03 -3.81 7.15
C VAL A 47 -9.79 -3.35 6.38
N LEU A 48 -9.70 -2.08 6.01
CA LEU A 48 -8.57 -1.54 5.27
C LEU A 48 -7.29 -1.54 6.12
N GLN A 49 -7.38 -1.17 7.41
CA GLN A 49 -6.26 -1.25 8.36
C GLN A 49 -5.75 -2.68 8.53
N ARG A 50 -6.66 -3.65 8.66
CA ARG A 50 -6.30 -5.07 8.77
C ARG A 50 -5.54 -5.61 7.56
N HIS A 51 -5.78 -5.07 6.36
CA HIS A 51 -5.19 -5.54 5.12
C HIS A 51 -4.13 -4.59 4.55
N GLU A 52 -3.66 -3.62 5.32
CA GLU A 52 -2.69 -2.61 4.91
C GLU A 52 -1.42 -3.23 4.30
N GLY A 53 -0.83 -4.22 4.96
CA GLY A 53 0.38 -4.89 4.46
C GLY A 53 0.21 -5.52 3.07
N ILE A 54 -0.97 -6.10 2.78
CA ILE A 54 -1.26 -6.67 1.46
C ILE A 54 -1.50 -5.57 0.43
N MET A 55 -2.21 -4.50 0.79
CA MET A 55 -2.42 -3.37 -0.12
C MET A 55 -1.08 -2.72 -0.52
N ILE A 56 -0.19 -2.50 0.45
CA ILE A 56 1.14 -1.95 0.21
C ILE A 56 1.98 -2.91 -0.65
N ALA A 57 2.10 -4.18 -0.26
CA ALA A 57 2.91 -5.16 -0.99
C ALA A 57 2.41 -5.41 -2.42
N SER A 58 1.10 -5.28 -2.66
CA SER A 58 0.50 -5.41 -4.00
C SER A 58 0.51 -4.12 -4.81
N GLY A 59 1.01 -3.01 -4.28
CA GLY A 59 0.99 -1.71 -4.95
C GLY A 59 -0.41 -1.10 -5.09
N ASN A 60 -1.39 -1.59 -4.31
CA ASN A 60 -2.76 -1.08 -4.23
C ASN A 60 -3.00 -0.23 -2.98
N ALA A 61 -1.94 0.30 -2.37
CA ALA A 61 -2.10 1.34 -1.36
C ALA A 61 -2.92 2.48 -1.98
N LEU A 62 -3.95 2.92 -1.25
CA LEU A 62 -5.00 3.78 -1.79
C LEU A 62 -4.41 4.98 -2.55
N PRO A 63 -4.60 5.06 -3.88
CA PRO A 63 -3.96 6.10 -4.68
C PRO A 63 -4.57 7.47 -4.35
N PRO A 64 -3.91 8.58 -4.75
CA PRO A 64 -4.52 9.90 -4.68
C PRO A 64 -5.88 9.92 -5.42
N PRO A 65 -6.83 10.79 -5.00
CA PRO A 65 -8.12 10.90 -5.68
C PRO A 65 -7.91 11.18 -7.18
N ALA A 66 -8.63 10.47 -8.04
CA ALA A 66 -8.60 10.76 -9.46
C ALA A 66 -9.20 12.16 -9.67
N THR A 67 -8.37 13.13 -10.06
CA THR A 67 -8.84 14.45 -10.51
C THR A 67 -9.61 14.25 -11.81
N ALA A 68 -10.91 14.54 -11.78
CA ALA A 68 -11.76 14.62 -12.96
C ALA A 68 -11.40 15.82 -13.84
#